data_AF-A0A9W7PFD3-F1
#
_entry.id   AF-A0A9W7PFD3-F1
#
_cell.length_a   1.000
_cell.length_b   1.000
_cell.length_c   1.000
_cell.angle_alpha   90.00
_cell.angle_beta   90.00
_cell.angle_gamma   90.00
#
_symmetry.space_group_name_H-M   'P 1'
#
loop_
_entity.id
_entity.type
_entity.pdbx_description
1 polymer ?
#
loop_
_entity_poly.entity_id
_entity_poly.type
_entity_poly.pdbx_seq_one_letter_code
_entity_poly.pdbx_strand_id
1 'polypeptide(L)'
;MATRREQLAYMVGLMSYSGKSGLEAAYEYGKQNGISSHLHEGKEQEFFEDQKHSAEWLMGQVMVLHEYMQSDDYDRAIYLMTFHSISNRSMGLLNKDI
;
A
#
# COMPACT_ATOMS: atom_id res chain seq x y z
N MET A 1 -10.13 17.51 0.18
CA MET A 1 -9.84 16.15 0.70
C MET A 1 -8.93 15.48 -0.32
N ALA A 2 -7.82 14.86 0.11
CA ALA A 2 -6.89 14.23 -0.83
C ALA A 2 -7.58 13.08 -1.59
N THR A 3 -7.32 12.94 -2.88
CA THR A 3 -7.77 11.81 -3.70
C THR A 3 -7.10 10.51 -3.23
N ARG A 4 -7.67 9.35 -3.57
CA ARG A 4 -7.06 8.06 -3.19
C ARG A 4 -5.66 7.86 -3.79
N ARG A 5 -5.40 8.44 -4.96
CA ARG A 5 -4.05 8.44 -5.55
C ARG A 5 -3.07 9.32 -4.78
N GLU A 6 -3.49 10.50 -4.34
CA GLU A 6 -2.65 11.36 -3.49
C GLU A 6 -2.37 10.70 -2.13
N GLN A 7 -3.36 10.02 -1.55
CA GLN A 7 -3.20 9.24 -0.32
C GLN A 7 -2.19 8.08 -0.52
N LEU A 8 -2.31 7.34 -1.63
CA LEU A 8 -1.36 6.29 -1.98
C LEU A 8 0.06 6.86 -2.18
N ALA A 9 0.20 7.94 -2.94
CA ALA A 9 1.49 8.59 -3.18
C ALA A 9 2.16 9.01 -1.87
N TYR A 10 1.37 9.52 -0.92
CA TYR A 10 1.86 9.88 0.41
C TYR A 10 2.36 8.66 1.19
N MET A 11 1.57 7.58 1.27
CA MET A 11 1.96 6.34 1.96
C MET A 11 3.24 5.73 1.38
N VAL A 12 3.35 5.68 0.05
CA VAL A 12 4.53 5.13 -0.63
C VAL A 12 5.75 6.04 -0.46
N GLY A 13 5.53 7.36 -0.43
CA GLY A 13 6.56 8.34 -0.07
C GLY A 13 7.14 8.06 1.32
N LEU A 14 6.28 7.90 2.33
CA LEU A 14 6.70 7.56 3.69
C LEU A 14 7.55 6.27 3.72
N MET A 15 7.09 5.22 3.05
CA MET A 15 7.84 3.96 2.97
C MET A 15 9.22 4.12 2.32
N SER A 16 9.32 4.95 1.28
CA SER A 16 10.55 5.12 0.48
C SER A 16 11.64 5.90 1.21
N TYR A 17 11.27 6.87 2.06
CA TYR A 17 12.23 7.75 2.73
C TYR A 17 12.76 7.20 4.06
N SER A 18 12.01 6.33 4.75
CA SER A 18 12.32 5.94 6.14
C SER A 18 12.27 4.43 6.42
N GLY A 19 12.12 3.57 5.40
CA GLY A 19 12.20 2.12 5.58
C GLY A 19 11.18 1.59 6.61
N LYS A 20 11.63 0.92 7.68
CA LYS A 20 10.73 0.36 8.71
C LYS A 20 9.90 1.43 9.44
N SER A 21 10.49 2.56 9.81
CA SER A 21 9.73 3.66 10.44
C SER A 21 8.82 4.37 9.43
N GLY A 22 9.17 4.31 8.14
CA GLY A 22 8.32 4.77 7.05
C GLY A 22 7.06 3.92 6.86
N LEU A 23 7.20 2.60 6.98
CA LEU A 23 6.06 1.67 6.94
C LEU A 23 5.09 1.88 8.12
N GLU A 24 5.62 2.08 9.33
CA GLU A 24 4.80 2.41 10.51
C GLU A 24 3.99 3.69 10.30
N ALA A 25 4.64 4.76 9.81
CA ALA A 25 3.97 6.03 9.54
C ALA A 25 2.90 5.88 8.45
N ALA A 26 3.16 5.10 7.40
CA ALA A 26 2.20 4.82 6.36
C ALA A 26 0.99 4.03 6.90
N TYR A 27 1.22 3.04 7.78
CA TYR A 27 0.17 2.27 8.43
C TYR A 27 -0.75 3.15 9.30
N GLU A 28 -0.18 3.99 10.15
CA GLU A 28 -0.97 4.90 10.99
C GLU A 28 -1.76 5.92 10.15
N TYR A 29 -1.17 6.44 9.07
CA TYR A 29 -1.89 7.27 8.11
C TYR A 29 -3.08 6.52 7.47
N GLY A 30 -2.87 5.27 7.05
CA GLY A 30 -3.91 4.42 6.48
C GLY A 30 -5.09 4.24 7.44
N LYS A 31 -4.81 3.88 8.70
CA LYS A 31 -5.83 3.75 9.76
C LYS A 31 -6.65 5.04 9.93
N GLN A 32 -5.99 6.19 10.00
CA GLN A 32 -6.66 7.49 10.16
C GLN A 32 -7.56 7.85 8.96
N ASN A 33 -7.29 7.28 7.78
CA ASN A 33 -8.03 7.52 6.54
C ASN A 33 -8.99 6.37 6.17
N GLY A 34 -9.26 5.46 7.12
CA GLY A 34 -10.21 4.36 6.95
C GLY A 34 -9.73 3.27 6.00
N ILE A 35 -8.41 3.12 5.83
CA ILE A 35 -7.81 2.01 5.09
C ILE A 35 -7.58 0.85 6.07
N SER A 36 -8.00 -0.35 5.68
CA SER A 36 -7.73 -1.58 6.42
C SER A 36 -6.79 -2.50 5.62
N SER A 37 -6.21 -3.49 6.30
CA SER A 37 -5.71 -4.69 5.65
C SER A 37 -6.84 -5.41 4.91
N HIS A 38 -6.47 -6.25 3.93
CA HIS A 38 -7.41 -7.07 3.15
C HIS A 38 -8.47 -6.28 2.37
N LEU A 39 -8.21 -4.98 2.14
CA LEU A 39 -9.13 -4.12 1.41
C LEU A 39 -9.32 -4.63 -0.02
N HIS A 40 -10.58 -4.82 -0.41
CA HIS A 40 -10.99 -5.38 -1.70
C HIS A 40 -10.57 -6.84 -1.96
N GLU A 41 -10.31 -7.62 -0.90
CA GLU A 41 -10.09 -9.07 -1.05
C GLU A 41 -11.32 -9.76 -1.66
N GLY A 42 -11.07 -10.70 -2.59
CA GLY A 42 -12.12 -11.42 -3.31
C GLY A 42 -12.82 -10.63 -4.42
N LYS A 43 -12.34 -9.43 -4.78
CA LYS A 43 -12.85 -8.68 -5.94
C LYS A 43 -12.22 -9.16 -7.25
N GLU A 44 -13.03 -9.14 -8.30
CA GLU A 44 -12.64 -9.51 -9.66
C GLU A 44 -11.77 -8.42 -10.31
N GLN A 45 -11.05 -8.80 -11.38
CA GLN A 45 -10.11 -7.90 -12.07
C GLN A 45 -10.76 -6.60 -12.58
N GLU A 46 -12.00 -6.66 -13.09
CA GLU A 46 -12.77 -5.50 -13.59
C GLU A 46 -12.92 -4.42 -12.53
N PHE A 47 -13.02 -4.80 -11.24
CA PHE A 47 -13.16 -3.86 -10.13
C PHE A 47 -11.97 -2.89 -10.04
N PHE A 48 -10.78 -3.34 -10.45
CA PHE A 48 -9.53 -2.58 -10.37
C PHE A 48 -9.18 -1.80 -11.64
N GLU A 49 -10.01 -1.88 -12.70
CA GLU A 49 -9.85 -1.00 -13.88
C GLU A 49 -10.01 0.48 -13.49
N ASP A 50 -10.83 0.75 -12.47
CA ASP A 50 -10.90 2.05 -11.82
C ASP A 50 -9.61 2.31 -11.00
N GLN A 51 -8.95 3.42 -11.33
CA GLN A 51 -7.69 3.79 -10.68
C GLN A 51 -7.84 4.10 -9.19
N LYS A 52 -9.01 4.56 -8.73
CA LYS A 52 -9.26 4.81 -7.31
C LYS A 52 -9.34 3.49 -6.55
N HIS A 53 -9.99 2.46 -7.09
CA HIS A 53 -10.00 1.12 -6.49
C HIS A 53 -8.63 0.47 -6.50
N SER A 54 -7.88 0.60 -7.59
CA SER A 54 -6.48 0.18 -7.65
C SER A 54 -5.62 0.85 -6.59
N ALA A 55 -5.81 2.16 -6.37
CA ALA A 55 -5.08 2.89 -5.35
C ALA A 55 -5.45 2.44 -3.92
N GLU A 56 -6.74 2.28 -3.65
CA GLU A 56 -7.24 1.77 -2.38
C GLU A 56 -6.71 0.36 -2.06
N TRP A 57 -6.69 -0.53 -3.06
CA TRP A 57 -6.13 -1.87 -2.91
C TRP A 57 -4.64 -1.83 -2.56
N LEU A 58 -3.85 -1.01 -3.26
CA LEU A 58 -2.42 -0.86 -2.97
C LEU A 58 -2.17 -0.30 -1.57
N MET A 59 -2.99 0.64 -1.09
CA MET A 59 -2.92 1.09 0.30
C MET A 59 -3.24 -0.05 1.27
N GLY A 60 -4.23 -0.90 0.97
CA GLY A 60 -4.51 -2.11 1.74
C GLY A 60 -3.33 -3.09 1.79
N GLN A 61 -2.57 -3.22 0.69
CA GLN A 61 -1.35 -4.05 0.67
C GLN A 61 -0.24 -3.48 1.57
N VAL A 62 -0.15 -2.15 1.72
CA VAL A 62 0.75 -1.52 2.70
C VAL A 62 0.35 -1.91 4.12
N MET A 63 -0.95 -1.94 4.41
CA MET A 63 -1.45 -2.36 5.73
C MET A 63 -1.09 -3.82 6.03
N VAL A 64 -1.31 -4.72 5.06
CA VAL A 64 -0.94 -6.14 5.17
C VAL A 64 0.56 -6.32 5.39
N LEU A 65 1.41 -5.53 4.70
CA LEU A 65 2.85 -5.61 4.86
C LEU A 65 3.31 -5.23 6.27
N HIS A 66 2.66 -4.24 6.89
CA HIS A 66 2.92 -3.86 8.28
C HIS A 66 2.54 -4.98 9.24
N GLU A 67 1.33 -5.54 9.10
CA GLU A 67 0.87 -6.67 9.92
C GLU A 67 1.78 -7.89 9.79
N TYR A 68 2.23 -8.20 8.56
CA TYR A 68 3.18 -9.28 8.29
C TYR A 68 4.51 -9.10 9.05
N MET A 69 5.01 -7.87 9.15
CA MET A 69 6.25 -7.58 9.89
C MET A 69 6.13 -7.88 11.39
N GLN A 70 4.91 -7.93 11.93
CA GLN A 70 4.63 -8.24 13.34
C GLN A 70 4.24 -9.71 13.56
N SER A 71 4.15 -10.52 12.50
CA SER A 71 3.76 -11.92 12.59
C SER A 71 4.91 -12.85 13.00
N ASP A 72 4.58 -13.97 13.63
CA ASP A 72 5.55 -15.03 13.97
C ASP A 72 6.16 -15.69 12.71
N ASP A 73 5.47 -15.58 11.57
CA ASP A 73 5.87 -16.08 10.25
C ASP A 73 6.71 -15.07 9.44
N TYR A 74 7.22 -14.02 10.09
CA TYR A 74 8.02 -12.99 9.44
C TYR A 74 9.31 -13.57 8.83
N ASP A 75 9.43 -13.40 7.53
CA ASP A 75 10.64 -13.65 6.76
C ASP A 75 11.08 -12.35 6.07
N ARG A 76 12.36 -12.02 6.25
CA ARG A 76 12.93 -10.76 5.73
C ARG A 76 12.95 -10.71 4.20
N ALA A 77 13.18 -11.83 3.53
CA ALA A 77 13.21 -11.87 2.08
C ALA A 77 11.80 -11.68 1.50
N ILE A 78 10.81 -12.35 2.07
CA ILE A 78 9.39 -12.18 1.70
C ILE A 78 8.97 -10.72 1.94
N TYR A 79 9.30 -10.15 3.09
CA TYR A 79 9.02 -8.74 3.39
C TYR A 79 9.60 -7.81 2.32
N LEU A 80 10.88 -7.96 1.96
CA LEU A 80 11.53 -7.10 0.96
C LEU A 80 10.92 -7.26 -0.43
N MET A 81 10.61 -8.49 -0.84
CA MET A 81 9.95 -8.76 -2.12
C MET A 81 8.58 -8.09 -2.19
N THR A 82 7.78 -8.22 -1.14
CA THR A 82 6.44 -7.61 -1.06
C THR A 82 6.53 -6.09 -1.02
N PHE A 83 7.45 -5.53 -0.22
CA PHE A 83 7.72 -4.09 -0.17
C PHE A 83 8.01 -3.53 -1.57
N HIS A 84 8.95 -4.13 -2.31
CA HIS A 84 9.31 -3.66 -3.64
C HIS A 84 8.18 -3.86 -4.67
N SER A 85 7.42 -4.95 -4.56
CA SER A 85 6.23 -5.19 -5.41
C SER A 85 5.19 -4.10 -5.25
N ILE A 86 4.86 -3.73 -4.00
CA ILE A 86 3.91 -2.66 -3.68
C ILE A 86 4.42 -1.32 -4.21
N SER A 87 5.68 -0.98 -3.93
CA SER A 87 6.29 0.27 -4.40
C SER A 87 6.27 0.38 -5.93
N ASN A 88 6.67 -0.68 -6.64
CA ASN A 88 6.71 -0.68 -8.10
C ASN A 88 5.32 -0.56 -8.73
N ARG A 89 4.33 -1.31 -8.21
CA ARG A 89 2.94 -1.22 -8.70
C ARG A 89 2.33 0.15 -8.42
N SER A 90 2.63 0.72 -7.26
CA SER A 90 2.20 2.08 -6.91
C SER A 90 2.80 3.11 -7.85
N MET A 91 4.11 3.04 -8.11
CA MET A 91 4.74 3.94 -9.09
C MET A 91 4.15 3.78 -10.49
N GLY A 92 3.87 2.53 -10.92
CA GLY A 92 3.20 2.26 -12.19
C GLY A 92 1.80 2.89 -12.27
N LEU A 93 1.02 2.83 -11.19
CA LEU A 93 -0.30 3.46 -11.13
C LEU A 93 -0.19 5.00 -11.10
N LEU A 94 0.75 5.54 -10.32
CA LEU A 94 0.91 6.99 -10.16
C LEU A 94 1.42 7.66 -11.43
N ASN A 95 2.23 6.98 -12.23
CA ASN A 95 2.76 7.47 -13.50
C ASN A 95 1.80 7.37 -14.69
N LYS A 96 0.66 6.68 -14.57
CA LYS A 96 -0.27 6.43 -15.70
C LYS A 96 -0.99 7.67 -16.24
N ASP A 97 -0.81 8.84 -15.64
CA ASP A 97 -1.49 10.09 -16.04
C ASP A 97 -0.53 11.30 -16.09
N ILE A 98 0.75 11.03 -16.37
CA ILE A 98 1.72 12.03 -16.86
C ILE A 98 1.82 11.89 -18.37
#